data_AF-B1ZA84-F1
#
_entry.id   AF-B1ZA84-F1
#
_cell.length_a   1.000
_cell.length_b   1.000
_cell.length_c   1.000
_cell.angle_alpha   90.00
_cell.angle_beta   90.00
_cell.angle_gamma   90.00
#
_symmetry.space_group_name_H-M   'P 1'
#
loop_
_entity.id
_entity.type
_entity.pdbx_description
1 polymer ?
#
loop_
_entity_poly.entity_id
_entity_poly.type
_entity_poly.pdbx_seq_one_letter_code
_entity_poly.pdbx_strand_id
1 'polypeptide(L)'
;MILFHPRTALVLAVLLAPGSLHAQGEAACARDVLVAGSMQRQAIDQLEGGGDDEASLCRVWRRHVETMRRIAGVYGRCLSGPERTERLSQVQASEKEFSGLLRSRCRGM
;
A
#
# COMPACT_ATOMS: atom_id res chain seq x y z
N MET A 1 -58.26 -38.20 -12.34
CA MET A 1 -56.81 -38.18 -12.02
C MET A 1 -56.21 -36.94 -12.65
N ILE A 2 -56.14 -35.83 -11.90
CA ILE A 2 -55.61 -34.54 -12.36
C ILE A 2 -54.73 -34.01 -11.23
N LEU A 3 -53.41 -34.01 -11.41
CA LEU A 3 -52.48 -33.18 -10.63
C LEU A 3 -51.20 -32.96 -11.45
N PHE A 4 -51.22 -31.93 -12.32
CA PHE A 4 -50.01 -31.38 -12.94
C PHE A 4 -49.39 -30.34 -12.00
N HIS A 5 -48.11 -30.52 -11.69
CA HIS A 5 -47.28 -29.66 -10.84
C HIS A 5 -46.99 -28.30 -11.49
N PRO A 6 -47.19 -27.16 -10.81
CA PRO A 6 -46.45 -25.95 -11.10
C PRO A 6 -45.31 -25.82 -10.09
N ARG A 7 -44.20 -26.53 -10.33
CA ARG A 7 -42.95 -26.25 -9.61
C ARG A 7 -42.40 -24.94 -10.17
N THR A 8 -42.65 -23.90 -9.39
CA THR A 8 -42.22 -22.51 -9.50
C THR A 8 -40.85 -22.38 -10.17
N ALA A 9 -40.83 -21.92 -11.41
CA ALA A 9 -39.61 -21.56 -12.10
C ALA A 9 -39.10 -20.23 -11.54
N LEU A 10 -38.31 -20.31 -10.46
CA LEU A 10 -37.52 -19.20 -9.96
C LEU A 10 -36.31 -19.01 -10.88
N VAL A 11 -36.49 -18.37 -12.04
CA VAL A 11 -35.38 -17.88 -12.86
C VAL A 11 -35.10 -16.45 -12.39
N LEU A 12 -34.36 -16.35 -11.29
CA LEU A 12 -33.75 -15.09 -10.87
C LEU A 12 -32.61 -14.80 -11.86
N ALA A 13 -32.94 -14.03 -12.90
CA ALA A 13 -31.96 -13.50 -13.85
C ALA A 13 -31.02 -12.57 -13.08
N VAL A 14 -29.88 -13.12 -12.65
CA VAL A 14 -28.75 -12.35 -12.13
C VAL A 14 -28.27 -11.47 -13.29
N LEU A 15 -28.59 -10.19 -13.20
CA LEU A 15 -28.03 -9.13 -14.01
C LEU A 15 -26.50 -9.21 -13.88
N LEU A 16 -25.86 -9.74 -14.92
CA LEU A 16 -24.43 -9.64 -15.14
C LEU A 16 -24.08 -8.16 -15.32
N ALA A 17 -23.82 -7.48 -14.20
CA ALA A 17 -23.33 -6.12 -14.18
C ALA A 17 -21.80 -6.15 -14.39
N PRO A 18 -21.25 -5.66 -15.52
CA PRO A 18 -19.80 -5.60 -15.74
C PRO A 18 -19.07 -4.57 -14.87
N GLY A 19 -19.74 -3.95 -13.89
CA GLY A 19 -19.17 -2.89 -13.03
C GLY A 19 -18.40 -3.39 -11.80
N SER A 20 -18.45 -4.69 -11.47
CA SER A 20 -17.91 -5.20 -10.21
C SER A 20 -16.38 -5.11 -10.14
N LEU A 21 -15.66 -5.36 -11.23
CA LEU A 21 -14.19 -5.42 -11.18
C LEU A 21 -13.54 -4.04 -10.95
N HIS A 22 -14.10 -2.99 -11.56
CA HIS A 22 -13.56 -1.64 -11.44
C HIS A 22 -13.82 -1.04 -10.05
N ALA A 23 -15.06 -1.17 -9.55
CA ALA A 23 -15.42 -0.68 -8.22
C ALA A 23 -14.66 -1.41 -7.09
N GLN A 24 -14.40 -2.71 -7.25
CA GLN A 24 -13.57 -3.47 -6.30
C GLN A 24 -12.10 -3.01 -6.33
N GLY A 25 -11.57 -2.68 -7.52
CA GLY A 25 -10.22 -2.12 -7.66
C GLY A 25 -10.07 -0.75 -7.02
N GLU A 26 -11.05 0.13 -7.19
CA GLU A 26 -11.08 1.46 -6.57
C GLU A 26 -11.16 1.36 -5.03
N ALA A 27 -12.04 0.51 -4.51
CA ALA A 27 -12.15 0.26 -3.07
C ALA A 27 -10.87 -0.35 -2.47
N ALA A 28 -10.22 -1.26 -3.19
CA ALA A 28 -8.92 -1.81 -2.80
C ALA A 28 -7.84 -0.72 -2.75
N CYS A 29 -7.77 0.13 -3.79
CA CYS A 29 -6.80 1.22 -3.84
C CYS A 29 -7.02 2.27 -2.75
N ALA A 30 -8.28 2.62 -2.44
CA ALA A 30 -8.59 3.52 -1.32
C ALA A 30 -8.06 2.97 0.01
N ARG A 31 -8.29 1.67 0.27
CA ARG A 31 -7.75 1.00 1.46
C ARG A 31 -6.23 0.98 1.47
N ASP A 32 -5.61 0.61 0.36
CA ASP A 32 -4.15 0.48 0.27
C ASP A 32 -3.46 1.82 0.47
N VAL A 33 -4.00 2.91 -0.07
CA VAL A 33 -3.49 4.28 0.14
C VAL A 33 -3.56 4.68 1.62
N LEU A 34 -4.66 4.38 2.30
CA LEU A 34 -4.81 4.65 3.73
C LEU A 34 -3.79 3.85 4.56
N VAL A 35 -3.64 2.56 4.27
CA VAL A 35 -2.67 1.69 4.93
C VAL A 35 -1.24 2.19 4.67
N ALA A 36 -0.90 2.52 3.44
CA ALA A 36 0.41 3.06 3.08
C ALA A 36 0.71 4.38 3.78
N GLY A 37 -0.28 5.29 3.90
CA GLY A 37 -0.12 6.51 4.68
C GLY A 37 0.09 6.26 6.18
N SER A 38 -0.55 5.24 6.75
CA SER A 38 -0.29 4.82 8.14
C SER A 38 1.11 4.23 8.30
N MET A 39 1.55 3.39 7.35
CA MET A 39 2.91 2.84 7.35
C MET A 39 3.96 3.95 7.26
N GLN A 40 3.71 4.99 6.47
CA GLN A 40 4.62 6.14 6.35
C GLN A 40 4.82 6.84 7.70
N ARG A 41 3.72 7.15 8.40
CA ARG A 41 3.78 7.78 9.74
C ARG A 41 4.54 6.90 10.74
N GLN A 42 4.18 5.61 10.81
CA GLN A 42 4.85 4.67 11.71
C GLN A 42 6.34 4.51 11.42
N ALA A 43 6.75 4.57 10.15
CA ALA A 43 8.16 4.51 9.76
C ALA A 43 8.92 5.76 10.24
N ILE A 44 8.30 6.94 10.18
CA ILE A 44 8.86 8.18 10.72
C ILE A 44 8.96 8.09 12.24
N ASP A 45 7.91 7.66 12.93
CA ASP A 45 7.93 7.49 14.39
C ASP A 45 9.05 6.53 14.84
N GLN A 46 9.31 5.47 14.06
CA GLN A 46 10.41 4.53 14.31
C GLN A 46 11.79 5.13 14.06
N LEU A 47 11.93 6.10 13.15
CA LEU A 47 13.19 6.84 12.97
C LEU A 47 13.47 7.72 14.18
N GLU A 48 12.45 8.41 14.68
CA GLU A 48 12.56 9.33 15.82
C GLU A 48 12.87 8.57 17.13
N GLY A 49 12.30 7.38 17.28
CA GLY A 49 12.63 6.46 18.39
C GLY A 49 13.86 5.57 18.16
N GLY A 50 14.63 5.80 17.08
CA GLY A 50 15.73 4.94 16.65
C GLY A 50 16.92 4.92 17.62
N GLY A 51 17.49 3.71 17.82
CA GLY A 51 18.28 3.34 19.00
C GLY A 51 19.67 3.97 19.17
N ASP A 52 20.23 3.71 20.36
CA ASP A 52 21.41 4.40 20.90
C ASP A 52 22.73 4.02 20.21
N ASP A 53 22.76 2.87 19.52
CA ASP A 53 23.96 2.33 18.87
C ASP A 53 23.83 2.27 17.33
N GLU A 54 24.98 2.33 16.64
CA GLU A 54 25.04 2.37 15.18
C GLU A 54 24.42 1.15 14.50
N ALA A 55 24.59 -0.05 15.07
CA ALA A 55 24.02 -1.26 14.50
C ALA A 55 22.48 -1.23 14.59
N SER A 56 21.92 -0.67 15.67
CA SER A 56 20.49 -0.44 15.83
C SER A 56 19.96 0.58 14.83
N LEU A 57 20.65 1.71 14.63
CA LEU A 57 20.30 2.73 13.64
C LEU A 57 20.30 2.14 12.23
N CYS A 58 21.31 1.36 11.88
CA CYS A 58 21.40 0.69 10.58
C CYS A 58 20.23 -0.29 10.35
N ARG A 59 19.78 -1.02 11.37
CA ARG A 59 18.58 -1.87 11.27
C ARG A 59 17.32 -1.05 11.03
N VAL A 60 17.15 0.06 11.75
CA VAL A 60 16.00 0.96 11.59
C VAL A 60 15.99 1.57 10.19
N TRP A 61 17.11 2.11 9.71
CA TRP A 61 17.21 2.71 8.39
C TRP A 61 16.96 1.72 7.25
N ARG A 62 17.41 0.45 7.37
CA ARG A 62 17.09 -0.59 6.38
C ARG A 62 15.59 -0.83 6.30
N ARG A 63 14.92 -0.96 7.45
CA ARG A 63 13.47 -1.14 7.51
C ARG A 63 12.71 0.07 6.97
N HIS A 64 13.20 1.27 7.25
CA HIS A 64 12.63 2.51 6.71
C HIS A 64 12.69 2.55 5.19
N VAL A 65 13.86 2.27 4.59
CA VAL A 65 14.04 2.21 3.13
C VAL A 65 13.11 1.18 2.49
N GLU A 66 13.01 -0.03 3.07
CA GLU A 66 12.10 -1.07 2.57
C GLU A 66 10.63 -0.59 2.59
N THR A 67 10.22 0.04 3.69
CA THR A 67 8.87 0.56 3.87
C THR A 67 8.54 1.65 2.85
N MET A 68 9.47 2.60 2.64
CA MET A 68 9.28 3.67 1.65
C MET A 68 9.17 3.14 0.21
N ARG A 69 9.95 2.11 -0.15
CA ARG A 69 9.83 1.46 -1.47
C ARG A 69 8.47 0.77 -1.65
N ARG A 70 7.98 0.10 -0.60
CA ARG A 70 6.64 -0.52 -0.62
C ARG A 70 5.54 0.53 -0.79
N ILE A 71 5.61 1.61 -0.03
CA ILE A 71 4.65 2.72 -0.10
C ILE A 71 4.68 3.38 -1.49
N ALA A 72 5.86 3.64 -2.05
CA ALA A 72 6.01 4.17 -3.39
C ALA A 72 5.33 3.28 -4.44
N GLY A 73 5.42 1.95 -4.29
CA GLY A 73 4.70 1.00 -5.14
C GLY A 73 3.18 1.14 -5.07
N VAL A 74 2.62 1.35 -3.87
CA VAL A 74 1.17 1.57 -3.67
C VAL A 74 0.74 2.89 -4.30
N TYR A 75 1.43 3.99 -3.97
CA TYR A 75 1.12 5.32 -4.50
C TYR A 75 1.24 5.38 -6.03
N GLY A 76 2.23 4.70 -6.61
CA GLY A 76 2.39 4.63 -8.06
C GLY A 76 1.23 3.94 -8.79
N ARG A 77 0.62 2.92 -8.16
CA ARG A 77 -0.50 2.16 -8.75
C ARG A 77 -1.87 2.78 -8.46
N CYS A 78 -2.07 3.29 -7.25
CA CYS A 78 -3.39 3.65 -6.75
C CYS A 78 -3.71 5.14 -6.77
N LEU A 79 -2.71 6.01 -6.92
CA LEU A 79 -2.93 7.45 -7.04
C LEU A 79 -2.75 7.91 -8.48
N SER A 80 -3.25 9.11 -8.77
CA SER A 80 -3.06 9.78 -10.06
C SER A 80 -2.89 11.29 -9.88
N GLY A 81 -2.60 11.99 -10.97
CA GLY A 81 -2.49 13.45 -10.97
C GLY A 81 -1.43 14.03 -10.02
N PRO A 82 -1.64 15.26 -9.53
CA PRO A 82 -0.72 15.95 -8.61
C PRO A 82 -0.50 15.20 -7.30
N GLU A 83 -1.53 14.57 -6.73
CA GLU A 83 -1.42 13.83 -5.48
C GLU A 83 -0.40 12.69 -5.59
N ARG A 84 -0.42 11.93 -6.70
CA ARG A 84 0.59 10.89 -6.95
C ARG A 84 1.98 11.49 -6.98
N THR A 85 2.19 12.58 -7.71
CA THR A 85 3.50 13.21 -7.87
C THR A 85 4.03 13.69 -6.53
N GLU A 86 3.21 14.39 -5.75
CA GLU A 86 3.57 14.90 -4.43
C GLU A 86 3.95 13.75 -3.50
N ARG A 87 3.04 12.78 -3.31
CA ARG A 87 3.29 11.68 -2.37
C ARG A 87 4.45 10.79 -2.79
N LEU A 88 4.61 10.51 -4.09
CA LEU A 88 5.76 9.74 -4.59
C LEU A 88 7.07 10.47 -4.33
N SER A 89 7.13 11.78 -4.61
CA SER A 89 8.37 12.55 -4.42
C SER A 89 8.81 12.55 -2.96
N GLN A 90 7.88 12.67 -2.00
CA GLN A 90 8.18 12.60 -0.57
C GLN A 90 8.79 11.25 -0.18
N VAL A 91 8.14 10.14 -0.53
CA VAL A 91 8.62 8.80 -0.11
C VAL A 91 9.88 8.39 -0.84
N GLN A 92 10.05 8.78 -2.12
CA GLN A 92 11.26 8.50 -2.89
C GLN A 92 12.44 9.37 -2.44
N ALA A 93 12.22 10.62 -2.05
CA ALA A 93 13.27 11.46 -1.47
C ALA A 93 13.78 10.86 -0.17
N SER A 94 12.87 10.45 0.72
CA SER A 94 13.23 9.77 1.97
C SER A 94 13.97 8.45 1.71
N GLU A 95 13.46 7.60 0.82
CA GLU A 95 14.14 6.37 0.40
C GLU A 95 15.59 6.63 -0.07
N LYS A 96 15.78 7.64 -0.93
CA LYS A 96 17.08 7.99 -1.48
C LYS A 96 18.04 8.47 -0.40
N GLU A 97 17.56 9.32 0.51
CA GLU A 97 18.33 9.83 1.65
C GLU A 97 18.84 8.69 2.53
N PHE A 98 17.92 7.86 3.04
CA PHE A 98 18.28 6.79 3.96
C PHE A 98 19.06 5.67 3.27
N SER A 99 18.81 5.38 1.99
CA SER A 99 19.68 4.47 1.24
C SER A 99 21.10 5.02 1.10
N GLY A 100 21.26 6.35 1.02
CA GLY A 100 22.55 7.03 1.08
C GLY A 100 23.27 6.80 2.40
N LEU A 101 22.56 6.98 3.53
CA LEU A 101 23.09 6.73 4.86
C LEU A 101 23.52 5.27 5.05
N LEU A 102 22.73 4.32 4.56
CA LEU A 102 23.11 2.90 4.57
C LEU A 102 24.40 2.64 3.81
N ARG A 103 24.57 3.26 2.63
CA ARG A 103 25.78 3.09 1.82
C ARG A 103 27.02 3.75 2.42
N SER A 104 26.88 4.82 3.18
CA SER A 104 28.03 5.54 3.75
C SER A 104 28.41 5.05 5.14
N ARG A 105 27.43 4.65 5.97
CA ARG A 105 27.63 4.34 7.39
C ARG A 105 27.49 2.85 7.70
N CYS A 106 26.56 2.16 7.04
CA CYS A 106 26.21 0.79 7.43
C CYS A 106 26.97 -0.30 6.67
N ARG A 107 28.17 -0.02 6.14
CA ARG A 107 28.96 -1.00 5.37
C ARG A 107 29.47 -2.11 6.27
N GLY A 108 29.26 -3.38 5.87
CA GLY A 108 29.78 -4.54 6.58
C GLY A 108 28.97 -5.01 7.79
N MET A 109 27.78 -4.45 7.99
CA MET A 109 26.79 -4.83 9.02
C MET A 109 25.49 -5.34 8.41
#